data_AF-A0A3R9ZC23-F1
#
_entry.id   AF-A0A3R9ZC23-F1
#
_cell.length_a   1.000
_cell.length_b   1.000
_cell.length_c   1.000
_cell.angle_alpha   90.00
_cell.angle_beta   90.00
_cell.angle_gamma   90.00
#
_symmetry.space_group_name_H-M   'P 1'
#
loop_
_entity.id
_entity.type
_entity.pdbx_description
1 polymer ?
#
loop_
_entity_poly.entity_id
_entity_poly.type
_entity_poly.pdbx_seq_one_letter_code
_entity_poly.pdbx_strand_id
1 'polypeptide(L)' 'MSDKKSKFQPPTSAKAAPRRSMTEAFHDGEEPITMFTLRMNSDLHRRLKIQAVNEGRSMKEILEDLLREYLDKKKS' A
#
# COMPACT_ATOMS: atom_id res chain seq x y z
N MET A 1 34.72 -20.62 47.97
CA MET A 1 34.67 -20.29 46.53
C MET A 1 33.51 -21.07 45.96
N SER A 2 32.41 -20.41 45.59
CA SER A 2 31.14 -21.06 45.28
C SER A 2 30.75 -20.83 43.83
N ASP A 3 30.52 -21.94 43.15
CA ASP A 3 30.22 -22.07 41.73
C ASP A 3 28.92 -21.40 41.24
N LYS A 4 29.02 -20.89 40.00
CA LYS A 4 28.03 -20.82 38.91
C LYS A 4 26.54 -20.74 39.27
N LYS A 5 25.89 -19.66 38.79
CA LYS A 5 24.57 -19.76 38.12
C LYS A 5 24.39 -18.63 37.10
N SER A 6 24.54 -19.01 35.82
CA SER A 6 24.21 -18.21 34.65
C SER A 6 22.71 -17.85 34.68
N LYS A 7 22.39 -16.55 34.69
CA LYS A 7 21.02 -16.03 34.59
C LYS A 7 20.67 -15.84 33.11
N PHE A 8 20.47 -16.94 32.38
CA PHE A 8 19.82 -16.87 31.08
C PHE A 8 18.33 -17.19 31.25
N GLN A 9 17.49 -16.19 31.09
CA GLN A 9 16.03 -16.36 30.99
C GLN A 9 15.66 -16.28 29.50
N PRO A 10 14.96 -17.28 28.94
CA PRO A 10 14.39 -17.14 27.61
C PRO A 10 13.26 -16.09 27.64
N PRO A 11 13.06 -15.31 26.57
CA PRO A 11 11.95 -14.37 26.51
C PRO A 11 10.64 -15.15 26.63
N THR A 12 9.86 -14.78 27.65
CA THR A 12 8.49 -15.25 27.86
C THR A 12 7.70 -15.03 26.57
N SER A 13 7.03 -16.07 26.08
CA SER A 13 6.18 -16.07 24.90
C SER A 13 5.33 -14.81 24.82
N ALA A 14 5.74 -13.86 23.99
CA ALA A 14 4.91 -12.71 23.66
C ALA A 14 3.64 -13.24 23.02
N LYS A 15 2.49 -13.01 23.66
CA LYS A 15 1.17 -13.29 23.07
C LYS A 15 1.16 -12.68 21.68
N ALA A 16 1.00 -13.52 20.67
CA ALA A 16 0.88 -13.08 19.29
C ALA A 16 -0.23 -12.04 19.20
N ALA A 17 0.10 -10.86 18.68
CA ALA A 17 -0.89 -9.84 18.37
C ALA A 17 -2.02 -10.48 17.53
N PRO A 18 -3.29 -10.13 17.77
CA PRO A 18 -4.41 -10.68 17.02
C PRO A 18 -4.15 -10.42 15.53
N ARG A 19 -3.94 -11.49 14.78
CA ARG A 19 -3.90 -11.46 13.32
C ARG A 19 -5.29 -11.03 12.88
N ARG A 20 -5.46 -9.77 12.48
CA ARG A 20 -6.65 -9.33 11.75
C ARG A 20 -6.84 -10.32 10.62
N SER A 21 -7.98 -11.01 10.64
CA SER A 21 -8.26 -12.08 9.69
C SER A 21 -8.34 -11.49 8.29
N MET A 22 -7.74 -12.15 7.28
CA MET A 22 -7.84 -11.74 5.87
C MET A 22 -9.30 -11.59 5.39
N THR A 23 -10.25 -12.15 6.13
CA THR A 23 -11.68 -12.12 5.88
C THR A 23 -12.38 -10.81 6.26
N GLU A 24 -11.76 -9.92 7.06
CA GLU A 24 -12.35 -8.60 7.36
C GLU A 24 -12.09 -7.53 6.29
N ALA A 25 -11.33 -7.85 5.23
CA ALA A 25 -10.97 -6.91 4.16
C ALA A 25 -11.96 -6.88 2.98
N PHE A 26 -13.05 -7.66 3.04
CA PHE A 26 -14.10 -7.65 2.01
C PHE A 26 -15.25 -6.76 2.48
N HIS A 27 -15.14 -5.46 2.19
CA HIS A 27 -16.24 -4.52 2.34
C HIS A 27 -17.28 -4.75 1.23
N ASP A 28 -18.46 -5.25 1.60
CA ASP A 28 -19.61 -5.62 0.75
C ASP A 28 -20.35 -4.42 0.08
N GLY A 29 -19.63 -3.41 -0.41
CA GLY A 29 -20.26 -2.25 -1.06
C GLY A 29 -19.37 -1.36 -1.91
N GLU A 30 -18.08 -1.70 -2.05
CA GLU A 30 -17.16 -0.95 -2.89
C GLU A 30 -17.04 -1.63 -4.26
N GLU A 31 -17.02 -0.85 -5.34
CA GLU A 31 -16.71 -1.37 -6.68
C GLU A 31 -15.44 -2.23 -6.63
N PRO A 32 -15.35 -3.32 -7.39
CA PRO A 32 -14.22 -4.24 -7.31
C PRO A 32 -12.90 -3.51 -7.60
N ILE A 33 -12.13 -3.20 -6.55
CA ILE A 33 -10.85 -2.52 -6.67
C ILE A 33 -9.80 -3.54 -7.11
N THR A 34 -9.24 -3.33 -8.31
CA THR A 34 -8.13 -4.15 -8.81
C THR A 34 -6.80 -3.42 -8.62
N MET A 35 -5.83 -4.09 -8.00
CA MET A 35 -4.48 -3.57 -7.85
C MET A 35 -3.73 -3.62 -9.19
N PHE A 36 -3.14 -2.49 -9.59
CA PHE A 36 -2.35 -2.36 -10.80
C PHE A 36 -0.94 -1.87 -10.45
N THR A 37 0.07 -2.68 -10.80
CA THR A 37 1.47 -2.30 -10.65
C THR A 37 2.04 -1.92 -12.01
N LEU A 38 2.57 -0.70 -12.12
CA LEU A 38 3.14 -0.17 -13.36
C LEU A 38 4.63 0.04 -13.22
N ARG A 39 5.39 -0.40 -14.25
CA ARG A 39 6.78 0.03 -14.45
C ARG A 39 6.79 1.24 -15.37
N MET A 40 7.37 2.35 -14.93
CA MET A 40 7.51 3.58 -15.70
C MET A 40 8.89 4.20 -15.53
N ASN A 41 9.24 5.12 -16.42
CA ASN A 41 10.47 5.90 -16.30
C ASN A 41 10.47 6.70 -14.97
N SER A 42 11.60 6.70 -14.26
CA SER A 42 11.79 7.41 -12.99
C SER A 42 11.52 8.90 -13.07
N ASP A 43 11.87 9.54 -14.20
CA ASP A 43 11.65 10.98 -14.40
C ASP A 43 10.16 11.30 -14.53
N LEU A 44 9.42 10.43 -15.22
CA LEU A 44 7.97 10.55 -15.34
C LEU A 44 7.29 10.37 -13.99
N HIS A 45 7.71 9.35 -13.22
CA HIS A 45 7.20 9.13 -11.87
C HIS A 45 7.46 10.33 -10.96
N ARG A 46 8.66 10.92 -11.02
CA ARG A 46 9.01 12.12 -10.25
C ARG A 46 8.13 13.31 -10.62
N ARG A 47 7.93 13.56 -11.93
CA ARG A 47 7.07 14.64 -12.41
C ARG A 47 5.63 14.46 -11.96
N LEU A 48 5.09 13.24 -12.07
CA LEU A 48 3.75 12.90 -11.59
C LEU A 48 3.60 13.16 -10.08
N LYS A 49 4.60 12.76 -9.30
CA LYS A 49 4.61 12.98 -7.85
C LYS A 49 4.61 14.47 -7.49
N ILE A 50 5.39 15.30 -8.19
CA ILE A 50 5.41 16.75 -7.98
C ILE A 50 4.04 17.34 -8.32
N GLN A 51 3.45 16.93 -9.45
CA GLN A 51 2.14 17.41 -9.87
C GLN A 51 1.04 17.07 -8.86
N ALA A 52 1.04 15.83 -8.34
CA ALA A 52 0.12 15.38 -7.31
C ALA A 52 0.17 16.28 -6.05
N VAL A 53 1.38 16.63 -5.61
CA VAL A 53 1.55 17.55 -4.47
C VAL A 53 1.01 18.95 -4.78
N ASN A 54 1.28 19.48 -5.97
CA ASN A 54 0.83 20.81 -6.37
C ASN A 54 -0.71 20.92 -6.46
N GLU A 55 -1.37 19.87 -6.94
CA GLU A 55 -2.83 19.82 -7.05
C GLU A 55 -3.53 19.44 -5.74
N GLY A 56 -2.78 18.98 -4.73
CA GLY A 56 -3.35 18.42 -3.50
C GLY A 56 -4.11 17.11 -3.74
N ARG A 57 -3.80 16.41 -4.84
CA ARG A 57 -4.46 15.15 -5.25
C ARG A 57 -3.51 13.98 -5.09
N SER A 58 -4.06 12.77 -5.03
CA SER A 58 -3.26 11.56 -5.08
C SER A 58 -2.82 11.25 -6.52
N MET A 59 -1.66 10.59 -6.67
CA MET A 59 -1.22 10.11 -8.00
C MET A 59 -2.24 9.14 -8.62
N LYS A 60 -3.01 8.41 -7.79
CA LYS A 60 -4.08 7.51 -8.22
C LYS A 60 -5.16 8.28 -8.98
N GLU A 61 -5.69 9.34 -8.39
CA GLU A 61 -6.78 10.13 -8.98
C GLU A 61 -6.34 10.75 -10.32
N ILE A 62 -5.12 11.30 -10.37
CA ILE A 62 -4.57 11.86 -11.60
C ILE A 62 -4.45 10.79 -12.69
N LEU A 63 -3.94 9.60 -12.34
CA LEU A 63 -3.84 8.50 -13.30
C LEU A 63 -5.22 8.01 -13.76
N GLU A 64 -6.19 7.94 -12.85
CA GLU A 64 -7.54 7.50 -13.16
C GLU A 64 -8.23 8.45 -14.14
N ASP A 65 -8.14 9.76 -13.91
CA ASP A 65 -8.69 10.78 -14.81
C ASP A 65 -8.05 10.70 -16.20
N LEU A 66 -6.71 10.61 -16.25
CA LEU A 66 -5.98 10.50 -17.52
C LEU A 66 -6.35 9.23 -18.29
N LEU A 67 -6.54 8.11 -17.58
CA LEU A 67 -6.96 6.84 -18.19
C LEU A 67 -8.39 6.90 -18.70
N ARG A 68 -9.32 7.49 -17.93
CA ARG A 68 -10.71 7.72 -18.35
C ARG A 68 -10.75 8.56 -19.61
N GLU A 69 -10.06 9.71 -19.62
CA GLU A 69 -10.00 10.59 -20.79
C GLU A 69 -9.39 9.89 -22.02
N TYR A 70 -8.31 9.12 -21.83
CA TYR A 70 -7.68 8.38 -22.91
C TYR A 70 -8.59 7.31 -23.53
N LEU A 71 -9.35 6.59 -22.70
CA LEU A 71 -10.27 5.55 -23.15
C LEU A 71 -11.54 6.12 -23.78
N ASP A 72 -12.06 7.23 -23.26
CA ASP A 72 -13.24 7.90 -23.80
C ASP A 72 -12.96 8.54 -25.16
N LYS A 73 -11.75 9.09 -25.37
CA LYS A 73 -11.31 9.60 -26.69
C LYS A 73 -11.35 8.56 -27.81
N LYS A 74 -11.29 7.26 -27.51
CA LYS A 74 -11.37 6.19 -28.52
C LYS A 74 -12.81 5.80 -28.89
N LYS A 75 -13.82 6.32 -28.19
CA LYS A 75 -15.24 6.02 -28.45
C LYS A 75 -15.96 7.06 -29.32
N SER A 76 -15.31 8.16 -29.70
CA SER A 76 -15.75 9.08 -30.76
C SER A 76 -15.00 8.82 -32.05
#